data_AF-A0A8S4RKN5-F1
#
_entry.id   AF-A0A8S4RKN5-F1
#
_cell.length_a   1.000
_cell.length_b   1.000
_cell.length_c   1.000
_cell.angle_alpha   90.00
_cell.angle_beta   90.00
_cell.angle_gamma   90.00
#
_symmetry.space_group_name_H-M   'P 1'
#
loop_
_entity.id
_entity.type
_entity.pdbx_description
1 polymer ?
#
loop_
_entity_poly.entity_id
_entity_poly.type
_entity_poly.pdbx_seq_one_letter_code
_entity_poly.pdbx_strand_id
1 'polypeptide(L)'
;MGVAVGVAVGVGVAMGVAVALGLAAGVAMGVVARVGVILRTSKVSNEEVLRRVNQRREFLHTIEIRKVAYLGHVLRHERYELLQLIMMGKVAGRRGVDRRKSPGFETSESGLESRVQQSYFEI
;
A
#
# COMPACT_ATOMS: atom_id res chain seq x y z
N MET A 1 62.54 11.47 14.90
CA MET A 1 61.53 11.04 15.91
C MET A 1 60.13 11.63 15.68
N GLY A 2 59.97 12.89 15.23
CA GLY A 2 58.64 13.52 15.12
C GLY A 2 57.65 12.89 14.11
N VAL A 3 58.14 12.39 12.96
CA VAL A 3 57.26 11.87 11.88
C VAL A 3 56.57 10.56 12.28
N ALA A 4 57.30 9.66 12.96
CA ALA A 4 56.75 8.35 13.37
C ALA A 4 55.64 8.49 14.43
N VAL A 5 55.80 9.41 15.37
CA VAL A 5 54.79 9.68 16.41
C VAL A 5 53.54 10.31 15.80
N GLY A 6 53.69 11.25 14.86
CA GLY A 6 52.55 11.85 14.16
C GLY A 6 51.73 10.85 13.34
N VAL A 7 52.39 9.92 12.64
CA VAL A 7 51.72 8.88 11.85
C VAL A 7 50.95 7.91 12.76
N ALA A 8 51.53 7.47 13.87
CA ALA A 8 50.87 6.55 14.79
C ALA A 8 49.60 7.14 15.43
N VAL A 9 49.66 8.41 15.85
CA VAL A 9 48.50 9.11 16.44
C VAL A 9 47.39 9.30 15.40
N GLY A 10 47.73 9.70 14.17
CA GLY A 10 46.73 9.89 13.10
C GLY A 10 46.00 8.58 12.75
N VAL A 11 46.75 7.48 12.62
CA VAL A 11 46.17 6.16 12.30
C VAL A 11 45.28 5.66 13.45
N GLY A 12 45.70 5.83 14.70
CA GLY A 12 44.93 5.41 15.88
C GLY A 12 43.60 6.16 16.00
N VAL A 13 43.61 7.48 15.81
CA VAL A 13 42.38 8.29 15.85
C VAL A 13 41.43 7.90 14.71
N ALA A 14 41.94 7.74 13.49
CA ALA A 14 41.12 7.36 12.34
C ALA A 14 40.46 5.98 12.53
N MET A 15 41.22 4.98 12.99
CA MET A 15 40.70 3.64 13.28
C MET A 15 39.66 3.66 14.40
N GLY A 16 39.91 4.42 15.48
CA GLY A 16 38.97 4.54 16.60
C GLY A 16 37.63 5.14 16.19
N VAL A 17 37.65 6.22 15.40
CA VAL A 17 36.43 6.86 14.89
C VAL A 17 35.68 5.94 13.94
N ALA A 18 36.37 5.26 13.02
CA ALA A 18 35.75 4.33 12.07
C ALA A 18 35.05 3.16 12.78
N VAL A 19 35.68 2.56 13.78
CA VAL A 19 35.11 1.44 14.55
C VAL A 19 33.88 1.88 15.35
N ALA A 20 33.95 3.03 16.02
CA ALA A 20 32.83 3.55 16.80
C ALA A 20 31.60 3.86 15.93
N LEU A 21 31.82 4.52 14.79
CA LEU A 21 30.75 4.84 13.84
C LEU A 21 30.16 3.58 13.20
N GLY A 22 30.98 2.60 12.84
CA GLY A 22 30.54 1.33 12.27
C GLY A 22 29.66 0.52 13.23
N LEU A 23 30.06 0.42 14.50
CA LEU A 23 29.28 -0.26 15.54
C LEU A 23 27.95 0.45 15.79
N ALA A 24 27.95 1.78 15.94
CA ALA A 24 26.73 2.54 16.18
C ALA A 24 25.73 2.43 15.01
N ALA A 25 26.22 2.56 13.78
CA ALA A 25 25.38 2.42 12.58
C ALA A 25 24.83 1.00 12.42
N GLY A 26 25.64 -0.02 12.69
CA GLY A 26 25.24 -1.43 12.62
C GLY A 26 24.14 -1.77 13.63
N VAL A 27 24.28 -1.32 14.88
CA VAL A 27 23.25 -1.51 15.92
C VAL A 27 21.96 -0.80 15.54
N ALA A 28 22.03 0.47 15.12
CA ALA A 28 20.86 1.24 14.72
C ALA A 28 20.08 0.58 13.57
N MET A 29 20.78 0.16 12.51
CA MET A 29 20.17 -0.54 11.37
C MET A 29 19.54 -1.88 11.76
N GLY A 30 20.19 -2.66 12.63
CA GLY A 30 19.66 -3.93 13.13
C GLY A 30 18.37 -3.77 13.93
N VAL A 31 18.30 -2.76 14.78
CA VAL A 31 17.09 -2.45 15.57
C VAL A 31 15.93 -2.04 14.66
N VAL A 32 16.18 -1.15 13.68
CA VAL A 32 15.16 -0.70 12.72
C VAL A 32 14.61 -1.88 11.91
N ALA A 33 15.48 -2.77 11.42
CA ALA A 33 15.05 -3.96 10.67
C ALA A 33 14.18 -4.90 11.51
N ARG A 34 14.57 -5.15 12.77
CA ARG A 34 13.81 -6.01 13.70
C ARG A 34 12.43 -5.43 14.01
N VAL A 35 12.36 -4.14 14.31
CA VAL A 35 11.10 -3.44 14.60
C VAL A 35 10.18 -3.42 13.38
N GLY A 36 10.72 -3.19 12.18
CA GLY A 36 9.97 -3.23 10.93
C GLY A 36 9.34 -4.59 10.63
N VAL A 37 10.02 -5.69 10.98
CA VAL A 37 9.49 -7.06 10.85
C VAL A 37 8.37 -7.33 11.87
N ILE A 38 8.52 -6.92 13.12
CA ILE A 38 7.49 -7.09 14.16
C ILE A 38 6.21 -6.34 13.77
N LEU A 39 6.32 -5.09 13.31
CA LEU A 39 5.18 -4.30 12.82
C LEU A 39 4.40 -4.98 11.68
N ARG A 40 5.09 -5.70 10.78
CA ARG A 40 4.46 -6.44 9.68
C ARG A 40 3.70 -7.68 10.16
N THR A 41 4.23 -8.35 11.19
CA THR A 41 3.66 -9.60 11.73
C THR A 41 2.53 -9.34 12.73
N SER A 42 2.56 -8.18 13.40
CA SER A 42 1.48 -7.69 14.25
C SER A 42 0.24 -7.38 13.40
N LYS A 43 -0.58 -8.39 13.12
CA LYS A 43 -1.95 -8.23 12.58
C LYS A 43 -2.80 -7.49 13.63
N VAL A 44 -2.62 -6.18 13.73
CA VAL A 44 -3.42 -5.31 14.60
C VAL A 44 -4.87 -5.36 14.12
N SER A 45 -5.82 -5.61 15.02
CA SER A 45 -7.25 -5.61 14.68
C SER A 45 -7.67 -4.23 14.16
N ASN A 46 -8.61 -4.18 13.21
CA ASN A 46 -9.06 -2.92 12.58
C ASN A 46 -9.49 -1.86 13.62
N GLU A 47 -10.02 -2.28 14.76
CA GLU A 47 -10.43 -1.39 15.87
C GLU A 47 -9.25 -0.67 16.53
N GLU A 48 -8.14 -1.38 16.79
CA GLU A 48 -6.94 -0.78 17.37
C GLU A 48 -6.20 0.08 16.34
N VAL A 49 -6.30 -0.25 15.04
CA VAL A 49 -5.85 0.62 13.96
C VAL A 49 -6.63 1.93 13.95
N LEU A 50 -7.97 1.88 14.01
CA LEU A 50 -8.83 3.06 14.04
C LEU A 50 -8.56 3.96 15.26
N ARG A 51 -8.32 3.36 16.43
CA ARG A 51 -8.00 4.09 17.66
C ARG A 51 -6.67 4.83 17.57
N ARG A 52 -5.65 4.25 16.92
CA ARG A 52 -4.33 4.87 16.69
C ARG A 52 -4.34 5.87 15.52
N VAL A 53 -5.22 5.68 14.54
CA VAL A 53 -5.33 6.51 13.34
C VAL A 53 -5.97 7.88 13.61
N ASN A 54 -6.64 8.07 14.76
CA ASN A 54 -7.08 9.40 15.20
C ASN A 54 -5.92 10.42 15.31
N GLN A 55 -4.66 9.96 15.34
CA GLN A 55 -3.44 10.79 15.30
C GLN A 55 -2.74 10.84 13.92
N ARG A 56 -3.23 10.15 12.88
CA ARG A 56 -2.49 9.93 11.62
C ARG A 56 -3.33 10.08 10.34
N ARG A 57 -4.00 11.23 10.15
CA ARG A 57 -4.70 11.55 8.87
C ARG A 57 -3.79 11.38 7.64
N GLU A 58 -2.50 11.68 7.77
CA GLU A 58 -1.51 11.50 6.69
C GLU A 58 -1.28 10.05 6.27
N PHE A 59 -1.41 9.09 7.20
CA PHE A 59 -1.21 7.67 6.91
C PHE A 59 -2.37 7.09 6.09
N LEU A 60 -3.61 7.47 6.44
CA LEU A 60 -4.79 7.12 5.65
C LEU A 60 -4.72 7.70 4.24
N HIS A 61 -4.30 8.97 4.13
CA HIS A 61 -4.14 9.62 2.84
C HIS A 61 -3.12 8.88 1.95
N THR A 62 -2.00 8.46 2.54
CA THR A 62 -0.99 7.66 1.82
C THR A 62 -1.53 6.29 1.37
N ILE A 63 -2.33 5.64 2.22
CA ILE A 63 -2.97 4.36 1.86
C ILE A 63 -3.98 4.56 0.73
N GLU A 64 -4.79 5.62 0.79
CA GLU A 64 -5.79 5.95 -0.21
C GLU A 64 -5.15 6.19 -1.57
N ILE A 65 -4.09 7.02 -1.63
CA ILE A 65 -3.33 7.28 -2.85
C ILE A 65 -2.78 5.97 -3.42
N ARG A 66 -2.20 5.10 -2.59
CA ARG A 66 -1.64 3.82 -3.05
C ARG A 66 -2.71 2.87 -3.59
N LYS A 67 -3.89 2.83 -2.94
CA LYS A 67 -5.02 2.01 -3.40
C LYS A 67 -5.56 2.50 -4.74
N VAL A 68 -5.73 3.81 -4.91
CA VAL A 68 -6.19 4.43 -6.16
C VAL A 68 -5.16 4.23 -7.27
N ALA A 69 -3.87 4.41 -6.98
CA ALA A 69 -2.80 4.18 -7.95
C ALA A 69 -2.73 2.70 -8.39
N TYR A 70 -2.84 1.76 -7.44
CA TYR A 70 -2.90 0.34 -7.76
C TYR A 70 -4.13 -0.02 -8.59
N LEU A 71 -5.30 0.52 -8.24
CA LEU A 71 -6.52 0.32 -9.01
C LEU A 71 -6.37 0.88 -10.44
N GLY A 72 -5.81 2.08 -10.58
CA GLY A 72 -5.50 2.67 -11.87
C GLY A 72 -4.54 1.83 -12.69
N HIS A 73 -3.53 1.22 -12.05
CA HIS A 73 -2.61 0.30 -12.71
C HIS A 73 -3.32 -0.97 -13.22
N VAL A 74 -4.19 -1.56 -12.39
CA VAL A 74 -4.98 -2.75 -12.74
C VAL A 74 -5.95 -2.48 -13.88
N LEU A 75 -6.64 -1.33 -13.86
CA LEU A 75 -7.64 -0.97 -14.87
C LEU A 75 -7.03 -0.57 -16.22
N ARG A 76 -5.79 -0.08 -16.25
CA ARG A 76 -5.14 0.38 -17.49
C ARG A 76 -4.33 -0.71 -18.22
N HIS A 77 -3.94 -1.78 -17.53
CA HIS A 77 -3.16 -2.86 -18.12
C HIS A 77 -4.03 -4.06 -18.50
N GLU A 78 -3.95 -4.48 -19.75
CA GLU A 78 -4.62 -5.68 -20.28
C GLU A 78 -4.15 -6.98 -19.62
N ARG A 79 -2.95 -6.99 -19.01
CA ARG A 79 -2.44 -8.13 -18.23
C ARG A 79 -3.33 -8.54 -17.04
N TYR A 80 -4.28 -7.69 -16.65
CA TYR A 80 -5.19 -7.93 -15.54
C TYR A 80 -6.65 -8.15 -15.98
N GLU A 81 -6.91 -8.52 -17.23
CA GLU A 81 -8.26 -8.68 -17.79
C GLU A 81 -9.18 -9.56 -16.92
N LEU A 82 -8.70 -10.72 -16.45
CA LEU A 82 -9.47 -11.58 -15.53
C LEU A 82 -9.82 -10.86 -14.22
N LEU A 83 -8.88 -10.12 -13.64
CA LEU A 83 -9.11 -9.36 -12.42
C LEU A 83 -10.10 -8.22 -12.66
N GLN A 84 -10.02 -7.53 -13.80
CA GLN A 84 -10.99 -6.52 -14.20
C GLN A 84 -12.40 -7.10 -14.36
N LEU A 85 -12.53 -8.28 -14.99
CA LEU A 85 -13.80 -9.00 -15.15
C LEU A 85 -14.41 -9.40 -13.80
N ILE A 86 -13.57 -9.84 -12.84
CA ILE A 86 -14.00 -10.14 -11.47
C ILE A 86 -14.46 -8.86 -10.75
N MET A 87 -13.71 -7.76 -10.88
CA MET A 87 -14.03 -6.47 -10.25
C MET A 87 -15.30 -5.83 -10.82
N MET A 88 -15.54 -5.95 -12.14
CA MET A 88 -16.79 -5.53 -12.79
C MET A 88 -17.96 -6.48 -12.49
N GLY A 89 -17.71 -7.61 -11.81
CA GLY A 89 -18.74 -8.59 -11.49
C GLY A 89 -19.27 -9.35 -12.70
N LYS A 90 -18.55 -9.34 -13.83
CA LYS A 90 -18.86 -10.05 -15.08
C LYS A 90 -18.56 -11.55 -15.01
N VAL A 91 -17.79 -11.99 -14.00
CA VAL A 91 -17.58 -13.41 -13.71
C VAL A 91 -18.66 -13.92 -12.75
N ALA A 92 -19.39 -14.94 -13.17
CA ALA A 92 -20.39 -15.62 -12.35
C ALA A 92 -19.68 -16.44 -11.24
N GLY A 93 -19.57 -15.85 -10.06
CA GLY A 93 -19.12 -16.50 -8.85
C GLY A 93 -20.02 -16.09 -7.68
N ARG A 94 -20.11 -16.94 -6.64
CA ARG A 94 -20.79 -16.58 -5.39
C ARG A 94 -20.03 -15.43 -4.74
N ARG A 95 -20.35 -14.18 -5.11
CA ARG A 95 -19.88 -13.00 -4.38
C ARG A 95 -20.29 -13.20 -2.92
N GLY A 96 -19.31 -13.16 -2.01
CA GLY A 96 -19.59 -13.19 -0.58
C GLY A 96 -20.65 -12.15 -0.28
N VAL A 97 -21.72 -12.57 0.39
CA VAL A 97 -22.86 -11.71 0.74
C VAL A 97 -22.36 -10.62 1.67
N ASP A 98 -22.09 -9.42 1.15
CA ASP A 98 -21.97 -8.23 1.97
C ASP A 98 -23.35 -7.61 2.23
N ARG A 99 -23.49 -7.07 3.43
CA ARG A 99 -24.74 -6.74 4.11
C ARG A 99 -25.34 -5.45 3.56
N ARG A 100 -25.88 -5.52 2.34
CA ARG A 100 -27.02 -4.78 1.77
C ARG A 100 -26.97 -4.98 0.26
N LYS A 101 -27.72 -5.97 -0.24
CA LYS A 101 -28.08 -6.01 -1.66
C LYS A 101 -28.96 -4.79 -1.96
N SER A 102 -28.46 -3.82 -2.72
CA SER A 102 -29.34 -3.01 -3.55
C SER A 102 -29.79 -3.89 -4.71
N PRO A 103 -31.09 -4.19 -4.85
CA PRO A 103 -31.59 -4.90 -6.02
C PRO A 103 -31.59 -3.90 -7.18
N GLY A 104 -30.91 -4.20 -8.28
CA GLY A 104 -31.00 -3.37 -9.48
C GLY A 104 -29.74 -3.21 -10.33
N PHE A 105 -28.76 -4.10 -10.24
CA PHE A 105 -27.74 -4.18 -11.29
C PHE A 105 -28.03 -5.40 -12.18
N GLU A 106 -29.16 -5.32 -12.87
CA GLU A 106 -29.45 -6.18 -14.01
C GLU A 106 -28.67 -5.66 -15.22
N THR A 107 -28.09 -6.60 -15.95
CA THR A 107 -27.29 -6.44 -17.17
C THR A 107 -27.88 -5.41 -18.12
N SER A 108 -27.31 -4.19 -18.10
CA SER A 108 -27.71 -3.08 -18.95
C SER A 108 -27.01 -3.14 -20.31
N GLU A 109 -27.42 -4.08 -21.16
CA GLU A 109 -27.27 -3.92 -22.62
C GLU A 109 -28.63 -3.96 -23.31
N SER A 110 -29.62 -4.68 -22.77
CA SER A 110 -31.00 -4.68 -23.29
C SER A 110 -31.86 -3.51 -22.79
N GLY A 111 -31.55 -2.92 -21.62
CA GLY A 111 -32.36 -1.87 -21.00
C GLY A 111 -32.08 -0.43 -21.47
N LEU A 112 -30.93 -0.19 -22.13
CA LEU A 112 -30.61 1.11 -22.73
C LEU A 112 -31.41 1.31 -24.02
N GLU A 113 -31.51 0.28 -24.86
CA GLU A 113 -32.33 0.28 -26.09
C GLU A 113 -33.80 0.57 -25.78
N SER A 114 -34.37 -0.04 -24.73
CA SER A 114 -35.78 0.18 -24.35
C SER A 114 -36.05 1.60 -23.83
N ARG A 115 -35.09 2.21 -23.13
CA ARG A 115 -35.24 3.59 -22.60
C ARG A 115 -35.02 4.65 -23.67
N VAL A 116 -34.16 4.37 -24.65
CA VAL A 116 -33.98 5.25 -25.82
C VAL A 116 -35.23 5.18 -26.71
N GLN A 117 -35.80 3.99 -26.96
CA GLN A 117 -37.02 3.84 -27.75
C GLN A 117 -38.22 4.60 -27.15
N GLN A 118 -38.35 4.59 -25.82
CA GLN A 118 -39.46 5.25 -25.13
C GLN A 118 -39.35 6.79 -25.15
N SER A 119 -38.13 7.32 -25.24
CA SER A 119 -37.89 8.77 -25.38
C SER A 119 -38.18 9.32 -26.77
N TYR A 120 -38.25 8.47 -27.81
CA TYR A 120 -38.61 8.87 -29.19
C TYR A 120 -40.11 8.82 -29.47
N PHE A 121 -40.91 8.25 -28.56
CA PHE A 121 -42.37 8.15 -28.71
C PHE A 121 -43.13 9.28 -27.98
N GLU A 122 -42.43 10.07 -27.16
CA GLU A 122 -42.98 11.26 -26.47
C GLU A 122 -42.57 12.60 -27.12
N ILE A 123 -42.34 12.61 -28.44
CA ILE A 123 -42.26 13.86 -29.24
C ILE A 123 -43.44 13.89 -30.21
#